data_AF-A0A930N2V5-F1
#
_entry.id   AF-A0A930N2V5-F1
#
_cell.length_a   1.000
_cell.length_b   1.000
_cell.length_c   1.000
_cell.angle_alpha   90.00
_cell.angle_beta   90.00
_cell.angle_gamma   90.00
#
_symmetry.space_group_name_H-M   'P 1'
#
loop_
_entity.id
_entity.type
_entity.pdbx_description
1 polymer ?
#
loop_
_entity_poly.entity_id
_entity_poly.type
_entity_poly.pdbx_seq_one_letter_code
_entity_poly.pdbx_strand_id
1 'polypeptide(L)'
;MKKISSTARALALLFVGASLFASCAKKSDEPKPTPPDKKEDVKPTPKPKEGELPEITKVVLRFGESHLHSKKGIHYIPNNAKLNFSLLSQEQMMTFVKQGDSWQLEKGSPERFIGTEMMSYGSVTSAAPDYALWVNYYDASGKLVNGAYADPKVRSQYQLFIYPSDVKAFDGDEPIDFTLDKTPELMHYEYCDSDPWDKSVQKSRKQDPEDKQAKFLPDTEPIGMKGYLQFKKISKFNLHFVFYHAPKGKLVDDQPAPFYAPNKNFTSEGGKKLFEASVPFFVCGTREFTDELKSASDKPLPLDQLRSEYLKMANHLMEALGTKEWLKVAADFISLYNGTGAESGGEEY
;
A
#
# COMPACT_ATOMS: atom_id res chain seq x y z
N MET A 1 39.75 47.47 27.99
CA MET A 1 40.06 48.00 26.64
C MET A 1 38.97 47.47 25.70
N LYS A 2 37.94 48.27 25.35
CA LYS A 2 37.73 48.99 24.07
C LYS A 2 37.99 48.09 22.84
N LYS A 3 37.08 47.84 21.88
CA LYS A 3 36.04 48.64 21.16
C LYS A 3 34.90 47.69 20.71
N ILE A 4 33.58 47.98 20.67
CA ILE A 4 32.73 49.00 20.01
C ILE A 4 32.73 48.97 18.46
N SER A 5 31.60 48.54 17.87
CA SER A 5 30.71 49.28 16.92
C SER A 5 29.55 48.35 16.50
N SER A 6 28.24 48.53 16.72
CA SER A 6 27.26 49.64 16.59
C SER A 6 26.88 50.04 15.16
N THR A 7 25.64 49.72 14.75
CA THR A 7 24.59 50.58 14.12
C THR A 7 23.43 49.66 13.69
N ALA A 8 22.27 49.57 14.35
CA ALA A 8 21.17 50.52 14.53
C ALA A 8 20.38 50.86 13.24
N ARG A 9 19.10 50.45 13.20
CA ARG A 9 17.96 51.30 12.77
C ARG A 9 16.62 50.67 13.20
N ALA A 10 15.98 51.35 14.15
CA ALA A 10 14.56 51.23 14.44
C ALA A 10 13.77 52.14 13.48
N LEU A 11 12.53 51.77 13.17
CA LEU A 11 11.47 52.75 12.95
C LEU A 11 10.12 52.13 13.37
N ALA A 12 9.55 52.68 14.43
CA ALA A 12 8.17 52.50 14.83
C ALA A 12 7.32 53.58 14.15
N LEU A 13 6.07 53.25 13.79
CA LEU A 13 5.00 54.22 13.63
C LEU A 13 3.70 53.64 14.19
N LEU A 14 3.24 54.30 15.25
CA LEU A 14 1.93 54.17 15.87
C LEU A 14 0.84 54.78 14.98
N PHE A 15 -0.36 54.22 15.02
CA PHE A 15 -1.60 54.99 14.93
C PHE A 15 -2.61 54.52 15.99
N VAL A 16 -2.79 55.38 17.01
CA VAL A 16 -3.99 55.56 17.85
C VAL A 16 -4.99 56.34 16.99
N GLY A 17 -6.30 56.21 16.98
CA GLY A 17 -7.33 55.53 17.77
C GLY A 17 -8.65 56.29 17.50
N ALA A 18 -9.82 55.68 17.75
CA ALA A 18 -11.04 56.35 18.24
C ALA A 18 -12.22 55.36 18.29
N SER A 19 -12.68 55.15 19.51
CA SER A 19 -13.91 54.48 19.94
C SER A 19 -15.13 55.38 19.75
N LEU A 20 -16.35 54.80 19.67
CA LEU A 20 -17.59 55.39 20.22
C LEU A 20 -18.70 54.32 20.39
N PHE A 21 -19.01 54.06 21.66
CA PHE A 21 -20.28 53.86 22.36
C PHE A 21 -21.34 52.80 21.98
N ALA A 22 -21.83 52.23 23.08
CA ALA A 22 -22.86 51.23 23.26
C ALA A 22 -24.29 51.73 23.00
N SER A 23 -25.20 50.79 22.75
CA SER A 23 -26.58 50.90 23.19
C SER A 23 -27.16 49.51 23.49
N CYS A 24 -27.55 49.32 24.74
CA CYS A 24 -28.49 48.27 25.14
C CYS A 24 -29.83 48.48 24.43
N ALA A 25 -30.40 47.41 23.88
CA ALA A 25 -31.82 47.33 23.57
C ALA A 25 -32.37 45.99 24.04
N LYS A 26 -33.62 46.05 24.49
CA LYS A 26 -34.38 45.11 25.33
C LYS A 26 -34.58 43.73 24.69
N LYS A 27 -34.83 42.74 25.56
CA LYS A 27 -35.49 41.46 25.23
C LYS A 27 -36.72 41.70 24.37
N SER A 28 -36.81 40.98 23.26
CA SER A 28 -38.07 40.59 22.62
C SER A 28 -38.00 39.09 22.34
N ASP A 29 -39.06 38.38 22.72
CA ASP A 29 -39.23 36.96 22.54
C ASP A 29 -39.06 36.55 21.06
N GLU A 30 -37.98 35.84 20.74
CA GLU A 30 -37.86 35.14 19.46
C GLU A 30 -38.38 33.69 19.62
N PRO A 31 -39.25 33.22 18.72
CA PRO A 31 -39.76 31.87 18.79
C PRO A 31 -38.65 30.85 18.51
N LYS A 32 -38.63 29.80 19.32
CA LYS A 32 -37.75 28.64 19.16
C LYS A 32 -37.89 28.08 17.73
N PRO A 33 -36.81 27.87 16.96
CA PRO A 33 -36.92 27.31 15.63
C PRO A 33 -37.44 25.87 15.72
N THR A 34 -38.57 25.61 15.06
CA THR A 34 -39.10 24.28 14.82
C THR A 34 -38.11 23.50 13.94
N PRO A 35 -37.81 22.22 14.24
CA PRO A 35 -37.02 21.39 13.33
C PRO A 35 -37.74 21.29 11.98
N PRO A 36 -37.06 21.39 10.84
CA PRO A 36 -37.68 21.09 9.55
C PRO A 36 -37.91 19.58 9.45
N ASP A 37 -39.15 19.17 9.69
CA ASP A 37 -39.70 17.92 9.18
C ASP A 37 -39.80 18.03 7.65
N LYS A 38 -38.77 17.52 6.98
CA LYS A 38 -38.85 16.87 5.66
C LYS A 38 -37.47 16.35 5.28
N LYS A 39 -37.32 15.02 5.28
CA LYS A 39 -36.31 14.36 4.46
C LYS A 39 -36.62 14.72 3.02
N GLU A 40 -35.84 15.61 2.42
CA GLU A 40 -35.80 15.70 0.97
C GLU A 40 -35.29 14.37 0.45
N ASP A 41 -36.11 13.69 -0.36
CA ASP A 41 -35.69 12.55 -1.14
C ASP A 41 -34.56 13.03 -2.06
N VAL A 42 -33.32 12.74 -1.68
CA VAL A 42 -32.14 12.93 -2.52
C VAL A 42 -32.31 12.04 -3.73
N LYS A 43 -32.79 12.63 -4.82
CA LYS A 43 -32.84 11.99 -6.14
C LYS A 43 -31.42 11.49 -6.45
N PRO A 44 -31.20 10.19 -6.70
CA PRO A 44 -29.87 9.67 -6.93
C PRO A 44 -29.24 10.41 -8.11
N THR A 45 -28.10 11.05 -7.86
CA THR A 45 -27.27 11.65 -8.88
C THR A 45 -27.01 10.58 -9.96
N PRO A 46 -27.20 10.87 -11.26
CA PRO A 46 -26.92 9.90 -12.30
C PRO A 46 -25.48 9.39 -12.13
N LYS A 47 -25.33 8.07 -11.93
CA LYS A 47 -24.02 7.43 -11.96
C LYS A 47 -23.45 7.66 -13.38
N PRO A 48 -22.19 8.11 -13.50
CA PRO A 48 -21.49 8.21 -14.77
C PRO A 48 -21.68 6.94 -15.61
N LYS A 49 -21.92 7.09 -16.91
CA LYS A 49 -22.03 5.95 -17.82
C LYS A 49 -20.65 5.35 -18.07
N GLU A 50 -20.64 4.08 -18.45
CA GLU A 50 -19.46 3.36 -18.93
C GLU A 50 -18.74 4.17 -20.03
N GLY A 51 -17.43 4.42 -19.86
CA GLY A 51 -16.60 5.17 -20.82
C GLY A 51 -16.28 6.62 -20.46
N GLU A 52 -16.77 7.14 -19.32
CA GLU A 52 -16.48 8.53 -18.90
C GLU A 52 -15.18 8.69 -18.09
N LEU A 53 -14.59 7.61 -17.57
CA LEU A 53 -13.31 7.67 -16.85
C LEU A 53 -12.12 7.54 -17.81
N PRO A 54 -10.97 8.17 -17.51
CA PRO A 54 -9.76 8.06 -18.31
C PRO A 54 -9.32 6.61 -18.49
N GLU A 55 -8.97 6.21 -19.71
CA GLU A 55 -8.44 4.87 -19.97
C GLU A 55 -7.08 4.67 -19.27
N ILE A 56 -6.94 3.53 -18.59
CA ILE A 56 -5.68 3.10 -18.00
C ILE A 56 -4.84 2.41 -19.08
N THR A 57 -3.63 2.90 -19.31
CA THR A 57 -2.67 2.33 -20.27
C THR A 57 -1.32 1.97 -19.64
N LYS A 58 -1.05 2.44 -18.41
CA LYS A 58 0.11 2.05 -17.62
C LYS A 58 -0.28 1.87 -16.15
N VAL A 59 0.24 0.83 -15.52
CA VAL A 59 0.08 0.56 -14.08
C VAL A 59 1.45 0.40 -13.44
N VAL A 60 1.66 1.02 -12.29
CA VAL A 60 2.86 0.82 -11.46
C VAL A 60 2.45 0.20 -10.15
N LEU A 61 2.93 -1.01 -9.88
CA LEU A 61 2.85 -1.66 -8.57
C LEU A 61 4.13 -1.33 -7.82
N ARG A 62 4.01 -0.54 -6.74
CA ARG A 62 5.12 -0.25 -5.83
C ARG A 62 4.92 -1.11 -4.59
N PHE A 63 5.88 -1.98 -4.31
CA PHE A 63 5.96 -2.75 -3.08
C PHE A 63 7.02 -2.14 -2.17
N GLY A 64 6.73 -2.06 -0.87
CA GLY A 64 7.68 -1.60 0.13
C GLY A 64 7.63 -2.48 1.38
N GLU A 65 8.78 -2.98 1.84
CA GLU A 65 8.88 -3.65 3.14
C GLU A 65 8.44 -2.68 4.25
N SER A 66 7.66 -3.19 5.19
CA SER A 66 6.93 -2.41 6.17
C SER A 66 6.64 -3.22 7.43
N HIS A 67 6.09 -2.54 8.45
CA HIS A 67 5.48 -3.15 9.63
C HIS A 67 4.24 -2.38 10.07
N LEU A 68 3.41 -2.97 10.93
CA LEU A 68 2.16 -2.35 11.39
C LEU A 68 2.30 -1.68 12.77
N HIS A 69 1.70 -0.50 12.94
CA HIS A 69 1.37 0.12 14.23
C HIS A 69 -0.12 0.01 14.58
N SER A 70 -0.95 -0.46 13.66
CA SER A 70 -2.35 -0.90 13.85
C SER A 70 -2.82 -1.64 12.59
N LYS A 71 -4.05 -2.17 12.57
CA LYS A 71 -4.61 -2.90 11.41
C LYS A 71 -4.41 -2.17 10.07
N LYS A 72 -4.61 -0.84 10.02
CA LYS A 72 -4.38 -0.03 8.81
C LYS A 72 -3.23 0.98 8.98
N GLY A 73 -2.50 0.88 10.09
CA GLY A 73 -1.42 1.81 10.47
C GLY A 73 -0.07 1.34 9.98
N ILE A 74 0.09 1.21 8.67
CA ILE A 74 1.31 0.68 8.04
C ILE A 74 2.44 1.71 8.13
N HIS A 75 3.64 1.21 8.33
CA HIS A 75 4.88 1.97 8.35
C HIS A 75 5.85 1.40 7.31
N TYR A 76 6.06 2.12 6.22
CA TYR A 76 7.03 1.77 5.20
C TYR A 76 8.46 2.05 5.67
N ILE A 77 9.38 1.13 5.41
CA ILE A 77 10.79 1.23 5.78
C ILE A 77 11.60 1.58 4.52
N PRO A 78 11.92 2.87 4.28
CA PRO A 78 12.79 3.25 3.17
C PRO A 78 14.20 2.73 3.39
N ASN A 79 14.91 2.41 2.31
CA ASN A 79 16.30 1.97 2.39
C ASN A 79 17.05 2.35 1.12
N ASN A 80 18.30 2.80 1.29
CA ASN A 80 19.16 3.27 0.20
C ASN A 80 20.40 2.39 0.00
N ALA A 81 20.40 1.17 0.56
CA ALA A 81 21.48 0.21 0.40
C ALA A 81 21.75 -0.09 -1.08
N LYS A 82 23.03 -0.17 -1.43
CA LYS A 82 23.47 -0.65 -2.75
C LYS A 82 23.67 -2.16 -2.66
N LEU A 83 22.91 -2.89 -3.46
CA LEU A 83 22.88 -4.35 -3.42
C LEU A 83 23.58 -4.95 -4.64
N ASN A 84 24.16 -6.13 -4.47
CA ASN A 84 24.60 -6.97 -5.57
C ASN A 84 23.40 -7.51 -6.35
N PHE A 85 22.29 -7.80 -5.64
CA PHE A 85 21.04 -8.29 -6.20
C PHE A 85 19.90 -7.31 -5.92
N SER A 86 19.51 -6.54 -6.94
CA SER A 86 18.45 -5.53 -6.82
C SER A 86 17.07 -6.10 -6.45
N LEU A 87 16.82 -7.39 -6.68
CA LEU A 87 15.58 -8.08 -6.27
C LEU A 87 15.41 -8.17 -4.75
N LEU A 88 16.46 -7.93 -3.96
CA LEU A 88 16.42 -7.85 -2.50
C LEU A 88 16.14 -6.44 -1.97
N SER A 89 15.94 -5.46 -2.86
CA SER A 89 15.57 -4.11 -2.45
C SER A 89 14.28 -4.12 -1.63
N GLN A 90 14.29 -3.41 -0.50
CA GLN A 90 13.10 -3.22 0.33
C GLN A 90 11.99 -2.47 -0.42
N GLU A 91 12.32 -1.78 -1.51
CA GLU A 91 11.34 -1.21 -2.43
C GLU A 91 11.49 -1.80 -3.84
N GLN A 92 10.38 -2.23 -4.42
CA GLN A 92 10.33 -2.75 -5.79
C GLN A 92 9.19 -2.08 -6.56
N MET A 93 9.49 -1.60 -7.77
CA MET A 93 8.51 -1.00 -8.67
C MET A 93 8.37 -1.84 -9.92
N MET A 94 7.18 -2.41 -10.13
CA MET A 94 6.85 -3.18 -11.32
C MET A 94 5.90 -2.37 -12.20
N THR A 95 6.38 -1.97 -13.38
CA THR A 95 5.59 -1.20 -14.34
C THR A 95 5.02 -2.13 -15.40
N PHE A 96 3.72 -2.02 -15.64
CA PHE A 96 3.00 -2.71 -16.71
C PHE A 96 2.46 -1.72 -17.70
N VAL A 97 2.62 -2.00 -18.98
CA VAL A 97 2.11 -1.18 -20.09
C VAL A 97 1.12 -2.01 -20.90
N LYS A 98 -0.01 -1.39 -21.24
CA LYS A 98 -1.05 -2.01 -22.05
C LYS A 98 -0.55 -2.20 -23.49
N GLN A 99 -0.71 -3.41 -24.02
CA GLN A 99 -0.43 -3.77 -25.42
C GLN A 99 -1.64 -4.52 -25.99
N GLY A 100 -2.43 -3.80 -26.79
CA GLY A 100 -3.75 -4.27 -27.21
C GLY A 100 -4.66 -4.51 -26.01
N ASP A 101 -5.17 -5.73 -25.90
CA ASP A 101 -6.02 -6.18 -24.79
C ASP A 101 -5.23 -6.83 -23.65
N SER A 102 -3.89 -6.87 -23.74
CA SER A 102 -3.00 -7.50 -22.76
C SER A 102 -2.13 -6.48 -22.04
N TRP A 103 -1.50 -6.91 -20.94
CA TRP A 103 -0.54 -6.11 -20.19
C TRP A 103 0.83 -6.77 -20.23
N GLN A 104 1.86 -5.97 -20.48
CA GLN A 104 3.25 -6.44 -20.54
C GLN A 104 4.07 -5.75 -19.47
N LEU A 105 4.92 -6.53 -18.79
CA LEU A 105 5.91 -6.00 -17.86
C LEU A 105 6.92 -5.15 -18.64
N GLU A 106 7.12 -3.91 -18.23
CA GLU A 106 8.04 -2.98 -18.85
C GLU A 106 9.49 -3.44 -18.60
N LYS A 107 10.32 -3.37 -19.65
CA LYS A 107 11.74 -3.74 -19.59
C LYS A 107 12.44 -2.93 -18.49
N GLY A 108 13.13 -3.65 -17.59
CA GLY A 108 13.84 -3.06 -16.46
C GLY A 108 13.05 -3.12 -15.14
N SER A 109 11.76 -3.45 -15.18
CA SER A 109 11.01 -3.82 -13.97
C SER A 109 11.52 -5.15 -13.40
N PRO A 110 11.46 -5.35 -12.07
CA PRO A 110 11.68 -6.65 -11.46
C PRO A 110 10.73 -7.71 -12.05
N GLU A 111 11.29 -8.81 -12.54
CA GLU A 111 10.53 -9.91 -13.17
C GLU A 111 9.82 -10.83 -12.16
N ARG A 112 10.11 -10.67 -10.88
CA ARG A 112 9.59 -11.46 -9.76
C ARG A 112 9.70 -10.66 -8.48
N PHE A 113 8.93 -11.03 -7.48
CA PHE A 113 9.03 -10.50 -6.13
C PHE A 113 9.68 -11.53 -5.20
N ILE A 114 10.58 -11.09 -4.33
CA ILE A 114 11.17 -11.91 -3.27
C ILE A 114 10.68 -11.38 -1.93
N GLY A 115 9.89 -12.20 -1.24
CA GLY A 115 9.32 -11.93 0.06
C GLY A 115 9.87 -12.82 1.15
N THR A 116 9.53 -12.46 2.38
CA THR A 116 9.82 -13.18 3.62
C THR A 116 8.50 -13.51 4.29
N GLU A 117 8.42 -14.70 4.88
CA GLU A 117 7.28 -15.09 5.68
C GLU A 117 7.18 -14.18 6.91
N MET A 118 5.97 -13.69 7.17
CA MET A 118 5.71 -12.85 8.34
C MET A 118 5.77 -13.66 9.62
N MET A 119 6.35 -13.08 10.66
CA MET A 119 6.28 -13.59 12.02
C MET A 119 5.30 -12.75 12.82
N SER A 120 4.35 -13.38 13.52
CA SER A 120 3.41 -12.71 14.43
C SER A 120 3.76 -13.03 15.88
N TYR A 121 3.98 -12.00 16.70
CA TYR A 121 4.23 -12.16 18.15
C TYR A 121 2.96 -12.01 19.00
N GLY A 122 1.78 -12.32 18.44
CA GLY A 122 0.51 -12.35 19.16
C GLY A 122 -0.33 -11.07 19.10
N SER A 123 0.12 -10.03 18.39
CA SER A 123 -0.68 -8.84 18.08
C SER A 123 -0.42 -8.33 16.66
N VAL A 124 -1.41 -7.62 16.09
CA VAL A 124 -1.30 -7.06 14.73
C VAL A 124 -0.11 -6.12 14.57
N THR A 125 0.30 -5.39 15.61
CA THR A 125 1.40 -4.42 15.55
C THR A 125 2.78 -5.05 15.67
N SER A 126 2.83 -6.35 15.88
CA SER A 126 4.07 -7.12 16.00
C SER A 126 4.30 -8.04 14.80
N ALA A 127 3.34 -8.12 13.87
CA ALA A 127 3.53 -8.86 12.64
C ALA A 127 4.56 -8.14 11.76
N ALA A 128 5.56 -8.87 11.25
CA ALA A 128 6.54 -8.34 10.29
C ALA A 128 7.30 -9.46 9.55
N PRO A 129 7.80 -9.22 8.32
CA PRO A 129 7.55 -8.02 7.54
C PRO A 129 6.16 -8.05 6.91
N ASP A 130 5.58 -6.86 6.75
CA ASP A 130 4.47 -6.58 5.86
C ASP A 130 5.01 -5.97 4.57
N TYR A 131 4.25 -6.04 3.49
CA TYR A 131 4.61 -5.41 2.22
C TYR A 131 3.54 -4.42 1.80
N ALA A 132 3.79 -3.14 2.06
CA ALA A 132 2.97 -2.05 1.57
C ALA A 132 2.88 -2.10 0.03
N LEU A 133 1.68 -1.91 -0.50
CA LEU A 133 1.37 -1.89 -1.92
C LEU A 133 0.70 -0.57 -2.28
N TRP A 134 1.32 0.18 -3.19
CA TRP A 134 0.68 1.28 -3.90
C TRP A 134 0.46 0.89 -5.36
N VAL A 135 -0.74 1.12 -5.85
CA VAL A 135 -1.13 0.85 -7.23
C VAL A 135 -1.47 2.16 -7.91
N ASN A 136 -0.60 2.58 -8.82
CA ASN A 136 -0.76 3.83 -9.57
C ASN A 136 -1.19 3.52 -11.01
N TYR A 137 -2.31 4.12 -11.42
CA TYR A 137 -2.89 4.00 -12.74
C TYR A 137 -2.62 5.28 -13.54
N TYR A 138 -2.16 5.12 -14.78
CA TYR A 138 -1.84 6.22 -15.67
C TYR A 138 -2.54 6.06 -17.01
N ASP A 139 -2.92 7.20 -17.60
CA ASP A 139 -3.40 7.26 -18.98
C ASP A 139 -2.28 7.32 -20.02
N ALA A 140 -2.66 7.35 -21.31
CA ALA A 140 -1.73 7.40 -22.44
C ALA A 140 -0.84 8.66 -22.47
N SER A 141 -1.24 9.73 -21.80
CA SER A 141 -0.42 10.95 -21.66
C SER A 141 0.58 10.86 -20.51
N GLY A 142 0.53 9.79 -19.71
CA GLY A 142 1.33 9.61 -18.51
C GLY A 142 0.76 10.32 -17.28
N LYS A 143 -0.50 10.80 -17.33
CA LYS A 143 -1.15 11.44 -16.20
C LYS A 143 -1.68 10.39 -15.22
N LEU A 144 -1.52 10.62 -13.92
CA LEU A 144 -2.06 9.78 -12.85
C LEU A 144 -3.58 9.92 -12.79
N VAL A 145 -4.32 8.81 -12.86
CA VAL A 145 -5.79 8.79 -13.00
C VAL A 145 -6.54 8.12 -11.84
N ASN A 146 -5.83 7.67 -10.79
CA ASN A 146 -6.43 7.08 -9.58
C ASN A 146 -7.62 7.89 -9.04
N GLY A 147 -7.49 9.22 -8.98
CA GLY A 147 -8.55 10.08 -8.47
C GLY A 147 -9.88 10.00 -9.22
N ALA A 148 -9.87 9.67 -10.51
CA ALA A 148 -11.09 9.48 -11.29
C ALA A 148 -11.86 8.22 -10.85
N TYR A 149 -11.14 7.16 -10.47
CA TYR A 149 -11.70 5.90 -9.98
C TYR A 149 -12.02 5.92 -8.48
N ALA A 150 -11.36 6.80 -7.72
CA ALA A 150 -11.59 6.98 -6.29
C ALA A 150 -12.69 8.01 -5.95
N ASP A 151 -13.28 8.68 -6.96
CA ASP A 151 -14.38 9.63 -6.76
C ASP A 151 -15.57 8.92 -6.08
N PRO A 152 -16.12 9.46 -4.96
CA PRO A 152 -17.28 8.90 -4.25
C PRO A 152 -18.48 8.57 -5.14
N LYS A 153 -18.64 9.26 -6.28
CA LYS A 153 -19.74 9.03 -7.23
C LYS A 153 -19.65 7.67 -7.93
N VAL A 154 -18.45 7.09 -8.05
CA VAL A 154 -18.21 5.88 -8.85
C VAL A 154 -17.40 4.79 -8.13
N ARG A 155 -16.67 5.12 -7.06
CA ARG A 155 -15.77 4.17 -6.36
C ARG A 155 -16.46 2.90 -5.82
N SER A 156 -17.80 2.93 -5.69
CA SER A 156 -18.62 1.74 -5.39
C SER A 156 -18.62 0.67 -6.49
N GLN A 157 -18.05 0.94 -7.66
CA GLN A 157 -18.02 0.07 -8.83
C GLN A 157 -16.63 -0.51 -9.13
N TYR A 158 -15.60 -0.16 -8.38
CA TYR A 158 -14.22 -0.58 -8.67
C TYR A 158 -13.58 -1.30 -7.48
N GLN A 159 -12.81 -2.34 -7.78
CA GLN A 159 -12.04 -3.09 -6.79
C GLN A 159 -10.89 -3.86 -7.46
N LEU A 160 -9.71 -3.80 -6.85
CA LEU A 160 -8.55 -4.64 -7.17
C LEU A 160 -8.66 -5.96 -6.41
N PHE A 161 -8.54 -7.06 -7.13
CA PHE A 161 -8.43 -8.40 -6.56
C PHE A 161 -6.99 -8.89 -6.67
N ILE A 162 -6.53 -9.57 -5.62
CA ILE A 162 -5.19 -10.13 -5.51
C ILE A 162 -5.31 -11.60 -5.11
N TYR A 163 -4.88 -12.51 -5.97
CA TYR A 163 -4.99 -13.94 -5.69
C TYR A 163 -3.83 -14.76 -6.24
N PRO A 164 -3.40 -15.82 -5.54
CA PRO A 164 -2.33 -16.69 -5.99
C PRO A 164 -2.84 -17.76 -6.98
N SER A 165 -1.96 -18.23 -7.85
CA SER A 165 -2.10 -19.49 -8.61
C SER A 165 -0.77 -20.24 -8.61
N ASP A 166 -0.81 -21.51 -9.02
CA ASP A 166 0.39 -22.36 -9.18
C ASP A 166 1.25 -22.43 -7.91
N VAL A 167 0.59 -22.45 -6.74
CA VAL A 167 1.24 -22.47 -5.44
C VAL A 167 2.00 -23.77 -5.26
N LYS A 168 3.30 -23.67 -4.96
CA LYS A 168 4.24 -24.77 -4.84
C LYS A 168 5.16 -24.56 -3.65
N ALA A 169 5.63 -25.67 -3.09
CA ALA A 169 6.77 -25.68 -2.19
C ALA A 169 8.09 -25.45 -2.96
N PHE A 170 9.16 -25.16 -2.24
CA PHE A 170 10.52 -25.25 -2.78
C PHE A 170 10.96 -26.71 -2.89
N ASP A 171 12.01 -26.96 -3.68
CA ASP A 171 12.50 -28.32 -3.91
C ASP A 171 13.04 -28.91 -2.60
N GLY A 172 12.53 -30.08 -2.20
CA GLY A 172 12.88 -30.74 -0.94
C GLY A 172 12.05 -30.32 0.28
N ASP A 173 11.08 -29.43 0.08
CA ASP A 173 10.06 -29.10 1.09
C ASP A 173 8.75 -29.87 0.83
N GLU A 174 7.92 -29.96 1.88
CA GLU A 174 6.64 -30.65 1.80
C GLU A 174 5.69 -29.95 0.81
N PRO A 175 5.02 -30.71 -0.09
CA PRO A 175 4.08 -30.13 -1.05
C PRO A 175 2.98 -29.30 -0.37
N ILE A 176 2.55 -28.24 -1.05
CA ILE A 176 1.45 -27.39 -0.59
C ILE A 176 0.17 -27.78 -1.34
N ASP A 177 -0.80 -28.33 -0.61
CA ASP A 177 -2.15 -28.56 -1.13
C ASP A 177 -2.96 -27.25 -1.11
N PHE A 178 -3.04 -26.60 -2.26
CA PHE A 178 -3.66 -25.27 -2.40
C PHE A 178 -4.92 -25.29 -3.26
N THR A 179 -5.95 -24.64 -2.75
CA THR A 179 -7.15 -24.22 -3.47
C THR A 179 -7.40 -22.74 -3.18
N LEU A 180 -8.09 -22.02 -4.09
CA LEU A 180 -8.24 -20.56 -4.01
C LEU A 180 -8.88 -20.09 -2.68
N ASP A 181 -9.79 -20.88 -2.10
CA ASP A 181 -10.41 -20.62 -0.81
C ASP A 181 -9.44 -20.67 0.38
N LYS A 182 -8.30 -21.37 0.23
CA LYS A 182 -7.20 -21.39 1.21
C LYS A 182 -6.24 -20.20 1.07
N THR A 183 -6.54 -19.20 0.23
CA THR A 183 -5.71 -17.98 0.13
C THR A 183 -5.40 -17.35 1.49
N PRO A 184 -6.34 -17.25 2.46
CA PRO A 184 -6.05 -16.71 3.79
C PRO A 184 -5.04 -17.50 4.63
N GLU A 185 -4.80 -18.78 4.31
CA GLU A 185 -3.76 -19.61 4.94
C GLU A 185 -2.38 -19.33 4.34
N LEU A 186 -2.32 -18.94 3.06
CA LEU A 186 -1.09 -18.61 2.34
C LEU A 186 -0.67 -17.15 2.56
N MET A 187 -1.61 -16.22 2.48
CA MET A 187 -1.36 -14.79 2.51
C MET A 187 -2.56 -13.98 2.99
N HIS A 188 -2.31 -12.71 3.33
CA HIS A 188 -3.34 -11.72 3.62
C HIS A 188 -3.15 -10.48 2.75
N TYR A 189 -4.24 -9.81 2.41
CA TYR A 189 -4.22 -8.47 1.85
C TYR A 189 -5.27 -7.61 2.56
N GLU A 190 -4.85 -6.44 3.05
CA GLU A 190 -5.73 -5.46 3.68
C GLU A 190 -5.85 -4.21 2.81
N TYR A 191 -7.09 -3.81 2.50
CA TYR A 191 -7.37 -2.54 1.85
C TYR A 191 -7.20 -1.38 2.83
N CYS A 192 -6.40 -0.40 2.44
CA CYS A 192 -6.09 0.79 3.22
C CYS A 192 -6.30 2.08 2.42
N ASP A 193 -7.23 2.04 1.46
CA ASP A 193 -7.66 3.22 0.71
C ASP A 193 -8.21 4.30 1.65
N SER A 194 -8.06 5.57 1.24
CA SER A 194 -8.43 6.73 2.03
C SER A 194 -9.31 7.71 1.25
N ASP A 195 -9.93 8.64 1.95
CA ASP A 195 -10.60 9.81 1.40
C ASP A 195 -10.03 11.08 2.05
N PRO A 196 -9.37 11.98 1.29
CA PRO A 196 -9.05 11.82 -0.13
C PRO A 196 -8.04 10.69 -0.39
N TRP A 197 -8.06 10.17 -1.61
CA TRP A 197 -7.32 8.96 -2.02
C TRP A 197 -5.79 9.10 -1.97
N ASP A 198 -5.29 10.31 -2.19
CA ASP A 198 -3.88 10.65 -2.32
C ASP A 198 -3.20 11.05 -1.00
N LYS A 199 -3.92 10.96 0.13
CA LYS A 199 -3.38 11.29 1.45
C LYS A 199 -3.14 10.06 2.31
N SER A 200 -2.06 10.10 3.09
CA SER A 200 -1.90 9.21 4.22
C SER A 200 -2.84 9.60 5.36
N VAL A 201 -3.58 8.64 5.90
CA VAL A 201 -4.43 8.88 7.08
C VAL A 201 -3.57 9.18 8.31
N GLN A 202 -2.46 8.48 8.48
CA GLN A 202 -1.54 8.62 9.59
C GLN A 202 -0.91 10.01 9.61
N LYS A 203 -0.36 10.44 8.47
CA LYS A 203 0.25 11.77 8.34
C LYS A 203 -0.78 12.88 8.49
N SER A 204 -1.94 12.70 7.87
CA SER A 204 -3.03 13.68 7.94
C SER A 204 -3.50 13.90 9.37
N ARG A 205 -3.61 12.85 10.20
CA ARG A 205 -3.93 12.97 11.63
C ARG A 205 -2.96 13.84 12.42
N LYS A 206 -1.70 13.93 11.99
CA LYS A 206 -0.66 14.73 12.66
C LYS A 206 -0.57 16.17 12.14
N GLN A 207 -0.96 16.39 10.89
CA GLN A 207 -0.66 17.63 10.16
C GLN A 207 -1.90 18.45 9.81
N ASP A 208 -3.05 17.80 9.58
CA ASP A 208 -4.28 18.46 9.15
C ASP A 208 -5.20 18.76 10.35
N PRO A 209 -5.96 19.88 10.31
CA PRO A 209 -7.07 20.13 11.22
C PRO A 209 -8.06 18.97 11.23
N GLU A 210 -8.67 18.67 12.39
CA GLU A 210 -9.54 17.49 12.60
C GLU A 210 -10.65 17.35 11.54
N ASP A 211 -11.26 18.46 11.13
CA ASP A 211 -12.32 18.51 10.10
C ASP A 211 -11.82 18.23 8.68
N LYS A 212 -10.51 18.25 8.45
CA LYS A 212 -9.83 18.05 7.16
C LYS A 212 -8.95 16.79 7.13
N GLN A 213 -8.94 16.02 8.22
CA GLN A 213 -8.17 14.80 8.27
C GLN A 213 -8.69 13.76 7.28
N ALA A 214 -7.77 13.15 6.54
CA ALA A 214 -8.07 12.00 5.69
C ALA A 214 -8.58 10.85 6.55
N LYS A 215 -9.52 10.09 6.00
CA LYS A 215 -10.12 8.93 6.66
C LYS A 215 -9.93 7.70 5.81
N PHE A 216 -9.75 6.55 6.46
CA PHE A 216 -9.83 5.28 5.73
C PHE A 216 -11.24 5.11 5.16
N LEU A 217 -11.33 4.52 3.97
CA LEU A 217 -12.61 4.07 3.46
C LEU A 217 -13.20 2.99 4.38
N PRO A 218 -14.54 2.92 4.51
CA PRO A 218 -15.18 1.84 5.24
C PRO A 218 -14.88 0.50 4.56
N ASP A 219 -14.96 -0.60 5.31
CA ASP A 219 -14.69 -1.94 4.78
C ASP A 219 -15.68 -2.36 3.69
N THR A 220 -16.82 -1.66 3.55
CA THR A 220 -17.77 -1.81 2.44
C THR A 220 -17.36 -1.07 1.16
N GLU A 221 -16.29 -0.28 1.18
CA GLU A 221 -15.82 0.46 0.01
C GLU A 221 -14.36 0.17 -0.42
N PRO A 222 -13.89 -1.11 -0.46
CA PRO A 222 -12.52 -1.40 -0.87
C PRO A 222 -12.28 -1.03 -2.35
N ILE A 223 -11.15 -0.39 -2.67
CA ILE A 223 -10.76 -0.09 -4.06
C ILE A 223 -9.46 -0.83 -4.40
N GLY A 224 -8.47 -0.79 -3.51
CA GLY A 224 -7.17 -1.45 -3.66
C GLY A 224 -6.14 -0.63 -4.42
N MET A 225 -6.20 0.70 -4.34
CA MET A 225 -5.09 1.57 -4.76
C MET A 225 -3.97 1.60 -3.74
N LYS A 226 -4.32 1.34 -2.47
CA LYS A 226 -3.38 1.20 -1.35
C LYS A 226 -3.80 0.00 -0.51
N GLY A 227 -2.94 -1.02 -0.37
CA GLY A 227 -3.06 -2.02 0.70
C GLY A 227 -1.72 -2.54 1.24
N TYR A 228 -1.74 -3.58 2.06
CA TYR A 228 -0.51 -4.31 2.39
C TYR A 228 -0.72 -5.82 2.29
N LEU A 229 0.36 -6.52 1.96
CA LEU A 229 0.43 -7.96 1.85
C LEU A 229 1.16 -8.55 3.06
N GLN A 230 0.69 -9.70 3.53
CA GLN A 230 1.43 -10.54 4.47
C GLN A 230 1.53 -11.94 3.88
N PHE A 231 2.73 -12.52 3.91
CA PHE A 231 2.94 -13.91 3.49
C PHE A 231 3.03 -14.80 4.73
N LYS A 232 2.18 -15.81 4.80
CA LYS A 232 2.03 -16.67 5.99
C LYS A 232 2.73 -18.02 5.86
N LYS A 233 3.34 -18.29 4.70
CA LYS A 233 3.98 -19.56 4.39
C LYS A 233 5.06 -19.40 3.32
N ILE A 234 6.22 -19.99 3.58
CA ILE A 234 7.30 -20.17 2.58
C ILE A 234 6.75 -20.95 1.39
N SER A 235 6.87 -20.37 0.19
CA SER A 235 6.23 -20.89 -1.03
C SER A 235 6.69 -20.16 -2.30
N LYS A 236 6.37 -20.75 -3.45
CA LYS A 236 6.47 -20.15 -4.79
C LYS A 236 5.09 -20.12 -5.43
N PHE A 237 4.68 -19.00 -6.02
CA PHE A 237 3.38 -18.87 -6.69
C PHE A 237 3.37 -17.73 -7.69
N ASN A 238 2.38 -17.71 -8.58
CA ASN A 238 2.06 -16.53 -9.37
C ASN A 238 1.01 -15.71 -8.63
N LEU A 239 1.26 -14.43 -8.40
CA LEU A 239 0.30 -13.51 -7.80
C LEU A 239 -0.38 -12.68 -8.88
N HIS A 240 -1.70 -12.81 -8.99
CA HIS A 240 -2.52 -12.08 -9.95
C HIS A 240 -3.03 -10.78 -9.33
N PHE A 241 -2.95 -9.70 -10.08
CA PHE A 241 -3.50 -8.39 -9.75
C PHE A 241 -4.53 -8.04 -10.81
N VAL A 242 -5.81 -7.95 -10.43
CA VAL A 242 -6.90 -7.73 -11.38
C VAL A 242 -7.80 -6.60 -10.91
N PHE A 243 -7.75 -5.45 -11.58
CA PHE A 243 -8.62 -4.32 -11.28
C PHE A 243 -9.89 -4.43 -12.10
N TYR A 244 -11.02 -4.61 -11.43
CA TYR A 244 -12.32 -4.77 -12.08
C TYR A 244 -13.21 -3.54 -11.97
N HIS A 245 -14.06 -3.40 -12.96
CA HIS A 245 -15.29 -2.62 -12.94
C HIS A 245 -16.50 -3.56 -12.76
N ALA A 246 -17.35 -3.29 -11.77
CA ALA A 246 -18.65 -3.89 -11.54
C ALA A 246 -19.76 -2.84 -11.73
N PRO A 247 -20.43 -2.79 -12.89
CA PRO A 247 -21.39 -1.73 -13.22
C PRO A 247 -22.57 -1.69 -12.24
N LYS A 248 -23.00 -2.86 -11.73
CA LYS A 248 -24.07 -2.99 -10.73
C LYS A 248 -23.65 -2.63 -9.30
N GLY A 249 -22.36 -2.34 -9.09
CA GLY A 249 -21.75 -2.13 -7.77
C GLY A 249 -21.07 -3.40 -7.24
N LYS A 250 -20.10 -3.21 -6.33
CA LYS A 250 -19.24 -4.28 -5.81
C LYS A 250 -19.85 -5.13 -4.70
N LEU A 251 -20.92 -4.65 -4.06
CA LEU A 251 -21.52 -5.30 -2.89
C LEU A 251 -22.53 -6.39 -3.29
N VAL A 252 -22.55 -7.46 -2.51
CA VAL A 252 -23.60 -8.49 -2.49
C VAL A 252 -23.99 -8.67 -1.03
N ASP A 253 -25.29 -8.55 -0.71
CA ASP A 253 -25.80 -8.60 0.66
C ASP A 253 -25.08 -7.63 1.61
N ASP A 254 -24.86 -6.40 1.14
CA ASP A 254 -24.12 -5.31 1.82
C ASP A 254 -22.66 -5.62 2.17
N GLN A 255 -22.10 -6.71 1.64
CA GLN A 255 -20.72 -7.13 1.86
C GLN A 255 -19.88 -7.05 0.58
N PRO A 256 -18.62 -6.59 0.66
CA PRO A 256 -17.70 -6.68 -0.47
C PRO A 256 -17.29 -8.13 -0.70
N ALA A 257 -16.82 -8.42 -1.92
CA ALA A 257 -16.12 -9.66 -2.18
C ALA A 257 -14.78 -9.70 -1.41
N PRO A 258 -14.33 -10.87 -0.93
CA PRO A 258 -12.99 -11.02 -0.35
C PRO A 258 -11.93 -10.70 -1.40
N PHE A 259 -10.75 -10.25 -0.97
CA PHE A 259 -9.73 -9.73 -1.87
C PHE A 259 -9.25 -10.70 -2.95
N TYR A 260 -9.43 -11.99 -2.77
CA TYR A 260 -8.95 -13.04 -3.66
C TYR A 260 -10.04 -13.70 -4.51
N ALA A 261 -11.32 -13.40 -4.30
CA ALA A 261 -12.41 -14.07 -5.01
C ALA A 261 -13.50 -13.07 -5.44
N PRO A 262 -13.45 -12.56 -6.68
CA PRO A 262 -14.47 -11.64 -7.19
C PRO A 262 -15.84 -12.30 -7.27
N ASN A 263 -16.88 -11.56 -6.87
CA ASN A 263 -18.27 -12.00 -7.00
C ASN A 263 -18.78 -11.87 -8.45
N LYS A 264 -20.02 -12.34 -8.69
CA LYS A 264 -20.67 -12.33 -10.01
C LYS A 264 -20.81 -10.95 -10.64
N ASN A 265 -20.87 -9.87 -9.85
CA ASN A 265 -20.99 -8.50 -10.37
C ASN A 265 -19.72 -8.06 -11.13
N PHE A 266 -18.57 -8.67 -10.80
CA PHE A 266 -17.30 -8.42 -11.47
C PHE A 266 -17.03 -9.33 -12.66
N THR A 267 -17.64 -10.52 -12.70
CA THR A 267 -17.27 -11.58 -13.65
C THR A 267 -18.34 -11.87 -14.70
N SER A 268 -19.57 -12.20 -14.29
CA SER A 268 -20.61 -12.69 -15.21
C SER A 268 -21.77 -11.72 -15.43
N GLU A 269 -21.92 -10.69 -14.61
CA GLU A 269 -23.02 -9.71 -14.71
C GLU A 269 -22.60 -8.38 -15.37
N GLY A 270 -21.78 -8.46 -16.42
CA GLY A 270 -21.31 -7.29 -17.19
C GLY A 270 -20.08 -6.61 -16.60
N GLY A 271 -19.41 -7.22 -15.62
CA GLY A 271 -18.15 -6.73 -15.11
C GLY A 271 -17.01 -6.85 -16.13
N LYS A 272 -16.00 -5.99 -15.99
CA LYS A 272 -14.88 -5.89 -16.93
C LYS A 272 -13.55 -5.74 -16.19
N LYS A 273 -12.52 -6.44 -16.66
CA LYS A 273 -11.13 -6.22 -16.23
C LYS A 273 -10.61 -4.94 -16.88
N LEU A 274 -10.19 -3.98 -16.06
CA LEU A 274 -9.52 -2.76 -16.50
C LEU A 274 -7.99 -2.92 -16.49
N PHE A 275 -7.47 -3.77 -15.61
CA PHE A 275 -6.07 -4.17 -15.52
C PHE A 275 -5.98 -5.63 -15.10
N GLU A 276 -5.05 -6.37 -15.67
CA GLU A 276 -4.72 -7.75 -15.27
C GLU A 276 -3.23 -7.99 -15.49
N ALA A 277 -2.52 -8.38 -14.43
CA ALA A 277 -1.14 -8.81 -14.50
C ALA A 277 -0.90 -9.98 -13.55
N SER A 278 0.11 -10.79 -13.86
CA SER A 278 0.57 -11.87 -13.00
C SER A 278 2.08 -11.74 -12.79
N VAL A 279 2.52 -11.91 -11.55
CA VAL A 279 3.91 -11.76 -11.15
C VAL A 279 4.35 -13.01 -10.39
N PRO A 280 5.51 -13.62 -10.69
CA PRO A 280 6.10 -14.65 -9.86
C PRO A 280 6.50 -14.13 -8.48
N PHE A 281 6.06 -14.79 -7.42
CA PHE A 281 6.38 -14.49 -6.03
C PHE A 281 7.13 -15.67 -5.41
N PHE A 282 8.22 -15.36 -4.71
CA PHE A 282 9.04 -16.29 -3.96
C PHE A 282 9.10 -15.84 -2.50
N VAL A 283 8.50 -16.60 -1.59
CA VAL A 283 8.59 -16.37 -0.14
C VAL A 283 9.64 -17.32 0.39
N CYS A 284 10.89 -16.85 0.55
CA CYS A 284 12.06 -17.73 0.59
C CYS A 284 12.47 -18.23 1.99
N GLY A 285 12.03 -17.56 3.05
CA GLY A 285 12.44 -17.89 4.40
C GLY A 285 11.64 -17.12 5.46
N THR A 286 11.95 -17.40 6.71
CA THR A 286 11.30 -16.73 7.85
C THR A 286 11.95 -15.39 8.17
N ARG A 287 11.25 -14.58 8.96
CA ARG A 287 11.79 -13.32 9.49
C ARG A 287 13.10 -13.54 10.25
N GLU A 288 13.15 -14.54 11.12
CA GLU A 288 14.33 -14.83 11.96
C GLU A 288 15.55 -15.20 11.13
N PHE A 289 15.36 -15.92 10.02
CA PHE A 289 16.45 -16.19 9.07
C PHE A 289 17.03 -14.89 8.51
N THR A 290 16.17 -13.99 8.03
CA THR A 290 16.64 -12.70 7.49
C THR A 290 17.28 -11.81 8.56
N ASP A 291 16.80 -11.87 9.80
CA ASP A 291 17.39 -11.14 10.93
C ASP A 291 18.77 -11.70 11.31
N GLU A 292 18.97 -13.03 11.25
CA GLU A 292 20.30 -13.62 11.48
C GLU A 292 21.30 -13.13 10.43
N LEU A 293 20.92 -13.10 9.15
CA LEU A 293 21.77 -12.57 8.07
C LEU A 293 22.09 -11.09 8.25
N LYS A 294 21.11 -10.28 8.69
CA LYS A 294 21.28 -8.84 8.97
C LYS A 294 22.18 -8.59 10.18
N SER A 295 22.13 -9.46 11.20
CA SER A 295 22.88 -9.32 12.45
C SER A 295 24.38 -9.65 12.35
N ALA A 296 24.81 -10.21 11.21
CA ALA A 296 26.21 -10.55 10.96
C ALA A 296 27.04 -9.25 10.90
N SER A 297 27.79 -8.98 11.96
CA SER A 297 28.25 -7.64 12.36
C SER A 297 29.02 -6.88 11.28
N ASP A 298 29.77 -7.58 10.42
CA ASP A 298 30.53 -6.99 9.29
C ASP A 298 30.87 -7.98 8.15
N LYS A 299 30.60 -9.28 8.31
CA LYS A 299 31.00 -10.31 7.34
C LYS A 299 29.84 -11.23 7.02
N PRO A 300 29.59 -11.54 5.73
CA PRO A 300 28.53 -12.47 5.35
C PRO A 300 28.77 -13.84 5.98
N LEU A 301 27.72 -14.40 6.59
CA LEU A 301 27.72 -15.76 7.14
C LEU A 301 27.97 -16.77 6.02
N PRO A 302 29.04 -17.59 6.10
CA PRO A 302 29.27 -18.68 5.15
C PRO A 302 28.15 -19.72 5.16
N LEU A 303 27.91 -20.35 4.01
CA LEU A 303 26.79 -21.28 3.81
C LEU A 303 26.87 -22.50 4.74
N ASP A 304 28.08 -23.00 4.97
CA ASP A 304 28.38 -24.16 5.84
C ASP A 304 28.32 -23.84 7.34
N GLN A 305 28.16 -22.57 7.70
CA GLN A 305 27.96 -22.12 9.08
C GLN A 305 26.49 -21.87 9.41
N LEU A 306 25.59 -21.94 8.42
CA LEU A 306 24.16 -21.87 8.66
C LEU A 306 23.65 -23.14 9.33
N ARG A 307 22.64 -22.98 10.17
CA ARG A 307 21.85 -24.09 10.71
C ARG A 307 21.11 -24.79 9.55
N SER A 308 20.74 -26.05 9.73
CA SER A 308 20.19 -26.86 8.63
C SER A 308 18.89 -26.28 8.06
N GLU A 309 18.04 -25.70 8.91
CA GLU A 309 16.82 -24.98 8.52
C GLU A 309 17.13 -23.74 7.68
N TYR A 310 18.16 -22.98 8.02
CA TYR A 310 18.56 -21.77 7.31
C TYR A 310 19.35 -22.07 6.04
N LEU A 311 20.06 -23.21 5.99
CA LEU A 311 20.66 -23.71 4.76
C LEU A 311 19.59 -23.95 3.67
N LYS A 312 18.42 -24.49 4.04
CA LYS A 312 17.29 -24.61 3.10
C LYS A 312 16.83 -23.25 2.58
N MET A 313 16.59 -22.30 3.48
CA MET A 313 16.13 -20.94 3.12
C MET A 313 17.17 -20.17 2.29
N ALA A 314 18.46 -20.37 2.55
CA ALA A 314 19.54 -19.86 1.71
C ALA A 314 19.48 -20.43 0.28
N ASN A 315 19.20 -21.73 0.14
CA ASN A 315 18.99 -22.34 -1.17
C ASN A 315 17.73 -21.79 -1.88
N HIS A 316 16.63 -21.54 -1.15
CA HIS A 316 15.43 -20.91 -1.70
C HIS A 316 15.71 -19.51 -2.23
N LEU A 317 16.45 -18.68 -1.48
CA LEU A 317 16.89 -17.36 -1.91
C LEU A 317 17.76 -17.42 -3.16
N MET A 318 18.74 -18.32 -3.19
CA MET A 318 19.62 -18.51 -4.34
C MET A 318 18.85 -18.97 -5.59
N GLU A 319 17.86 -19.86 -5.43
CA GLU A 319 16.94 -20.25 -6.51
C GLU A 319 16.15 -19.04 -7.02
N ALA A 320 15.50 -18.30 -6.10
CA ALA A 320 14.69 -17.14 -6.44
C ALA A 320 15.51 -16.04 -7.16
N LEU A 321 16.77 -15.85 -6.75
CA LEU A 321 17.71 -14.90 -7.34
C LEU A 321 18.39 -15.41 -8.62
N GLY A 322 18.28 -16.70 -8.93
CA GLY A 322 18.97 -17.31 -10.07
C GLY A 322 20.50 -17.28 -9.94
N THR A 323 21.04 -17.41 -8.73
CA THR A 323 22.48 -17.30 -8.44
C THR A 323 23.01 -18.49 -7.64
N LYS A 324 24.33 -18.62 -7.60
CA LYS A 324 25.07 -19.52 -6.69
C LYS A 324 26.03 -18.75 -5.76
N GLU A 325 26.05 -17.43 -5.84
CA GLU A 325 26.99 -16.57 -5.12
C GLU A 325 26.49 -16.22 -3.71
N TRP A 326 26.34 -17.23 -2.84
CA TRP A 326 25.77 -17.07 -1.49
C TRP A 326 26.37 -15.91 -0.69
N LEU A 327 27.70 -15.77 -0.66
CA LEU A 327 28.34 -14.72 0.13
C LEU A 327 27.94 -13.30 -0.32
N LYS A 328 27.62 -13.10 -1.61
CA LYS A 328 27.09 -11.83 -2.09
C LYS A 328 25.64 -11.62 -1.65
N VAL A 329 24.82 -12.68 -1.69
CA VAL A 329 23.45 -12.65 -1.18
C VAL A 329 23.45 -12.29 0.31
N ALA A 330 24.24 -12.98 1.13
CA ALA A 330 24.37 -12.68 2.56
C ALA A 330 24.92 -11.26 2.82
N ALA A 331 25.85 -10.77 2.00
CA ALA A 331 26.38 -9.41 2.11
C ALA A 331 25.32 -8.33 1.82
N ASP A 332 24.35 -8.62 0.95
CA ASP A 332 23.23 -7.70 0.69
C ASP A 332 22.34 -7.53 1.93
N PHE A 333 22.12 -8.58 2.73
CA PHE A 333 21.38 -8.45 3.99
C PHE A 333 22.09 -7.58 5.04
N ILE A 334 23.43 -7.68 5.12
CA ILE A 334 24.23 -6.76 5.94
C ILE A 334 24.10 -5.33 5.41
N SER A 335 24.16 -5.16 4.08
CA SER A 335 24.02 -3.86 3.44
C SER A 335 22.64 -3.24 3.70
N LEU A 336 21.58 -4.05 3.68
CA LEU A 336 20.22 -3.63 4.03
C LEU A 336 20.13 -3.21 5.50
N TYR A 337 20.75 -3.95 6.42
CA TYR A 337 20.79 -3.58 7.85
C TYR A 337 21.52 -2.24 8.08
N ASN A 338 22.62 -2.00 7.36
CA ASN A 338 23.40 -0.77 7.45
C ASN A 338 22.84 0.38 6.61
N GLY A 339 21.87 0.11 5.73
CA GLY A 339 21.22 1.09 4.88
C GLY A 339 20.48 2.13 5.72
N THR A 340 20.66 3.41 5.39
CA THR A 340 19.99 4.48 6.12
C THR A 340 18.58 4.68 5.57
N GLY A 341 17.58 4.31 6.35
CA GLY A 341 16.20 4.70 6.19
C GLY A 341 15.79 5.62 7.33
N ALA A 342 15.22 6.79 7.05
CA ALA A 342 14.61 7.56 8.12
C ALA A 342 13.29 6.87 8.52
N GLU A 343 13.24 6.26 9.71
CA GLU A 343 11.99 5.78 10.34
C GLU A 343 10.95 6.91 10.52
N SER A 344 11.34 8.18 10.36
CA SER A 344 10.39 9.29 10.32
C SER A 344 9.68 9.47 8.97
N GLY A 345 10.08 8.74 7.93
CA GLY A 345 9.58 8.86 6.55
C GLY A 345 8.43 7.91 6.20
N GLY A 346 8.18 6.86 6.99
CA GLY A 346 7.24 5.78 6.67
C GLY A 346 5.75 6.11 6.76
N GLU A 347 5.38 7.37 7.03
CA GLU A 347 3.98 7.85 7.04
C GLU A 347 3.47 8.27 5.64
N GLU A 348 4.17 7.89 4.57
CA GLU A 348 3.73 8.15 3.19
C GLU A 348 2.56 7.27 2.73
N TYR A 349 2.04 6.44 3.63
CA TYR A 349 0.99 5.47 3.35
C TYR A 349 -0.44 6.02 3.55
#